data_AF-A0A951MRJ2-F1
#
_entry.id   AF-A0A951MRJ2-F1
#
_cell.length_a   1.000
_cell.length_b   1.000
_cell.length_c   1.000
_cell.angle_alpha   90.00
_cell.angle_beta   90.00
_cell.angle_gamma   90.00
#
_symmetry.space_group_name_H-M   'P 1'
#
loop_
_entity.id
_entity.type
_entity.pdbx_description
1 polymer ?
#
loop_
_entity_poly.entity_id
_entity_poly.type
_entity_poly.pdbx_seq_one_letter_code
_entity_poly.pdbx_strand_id
1 'polypeptide(L)'
;VKVWSLGEPDAPEAELVKRFYDGLDRFTPDLVSWNGSGFDLPVLHYRALAHRIQAPRYWETGDGDQSFRWNNYLSRFHWRHLDLMDVLAAYQARANAKLDQVAVLCGFPGKLGMDGSKVFDTWLEGGIGAIRDYCETDVINTYLVYLRFELMRGKLNPDEHDSAVNMLKQYLRDEDKPHFIEYLDAWEKMGGKAGE
;
A
#
# COMPACT_ATOMS: atom_id res chain seq x y z
N VAL A 1 6.75 -5.76 11.42
CA VAL A 1 6.20 -4.81 10.44
C VAL A 1 7.19 -3.66 10.25
N LYS A 2 7.20 -3.00 9.08
CA LYS A 2 7.98 -1.77 8.83
C LYS A 2 7.16 -0.84 7.91
N VAL A 3 7.22 0.46 8.15
CA VAL A 3 6.55 1.49 7.33
C VAL A 3 7.57 2.56 6.98
N TRP A 4 7.79 2.76 5.69
CA TRP A 4 8.79 3.70 5.18
C TRP A 4 8.56 4.00 3.70
N SER A 5 8.99 5.19 3.28
CA SER A 5 9.02 5.62 1.90
C SER A 5 10.31 5.18 1.18
N LEU A 6 10.18 4.59 -0.01
CA LEU A 6 11.32 4.08 -0.78
C LEU A 6 12.28 5.21 -1.22
N GLY A 7 13.56 5.09 -0.84
CA GLY A 7 14.63 6.03 -1.21
C GLY A 7 14.57 7.37 -0.47
N GLU A 8 15.54 8.25 -0.70
CA GLU A 8 15.61 9.57 -0.07
C GLU A 8 14.80 10.63 -0.83
N PRO A 9 14.45 11.78 -0.20
CA PRO A 9 13.65 12.83 -0.85
C PRO A 9 14.26 13.43 -2.12
N ASP A 10 15.59 13.38 -2.25
CA ASP A 10 16.35 13.88 -3.40
C ASP A 10 16.78 12.78 -4.38
N ALA A 11 16.36 11.53 -4.14
CA ALA A 11 16.71 10.41 -4.99
C ALA A 11 16.15 10.61 -6.42
N PRO A 12 16.96 10.45 -7.48
CA PRO A 12 16.48 10.52 -8.84
C PRO A 12 15.42 9.46 -9.13
N GLU A 13 14.42 9.82 -9.95
CA GLU A 13 13.32 8.92 -10.27
C GLU A 13 13.78 7.56 -10.84
N ALA A 14 14.76 7.54 -11.75
CA ALA A 14 15.30 6.31 -12.32
C ALA A 14 15.82 5.36 -11.23
N GLU A 15 16.44 5.91 -10.18
CA GLU A 15 16.93 5.16 -9.05
C GLU A 15 15.77 4.58 -8.22
N LEU A 16 14.74 5.38 -7.93
CA LEU A 16 13.56 4.94 -7.18
C LEU A 16 12.82 3.80 -7.90
N VAL A 17 12.57 3.95 -9.20
CA VAL A 17 11.92 2.93 -10.02
C VAL A 17 12.78 1.67 -10.09
N LYS A 18 14.11 1.80 -10.22
CA LYS A 18 15.02 0.65 -10.25
C LYS A 18 15.00 -0.08 -8.90
N ARG A 19 15.09 0.65 -7.78
CA ARG A 19 15.04 0.06 -6.43
C ARG A 19 13.75 -0.73 -6.20
N PHE A 20 12.61 -0.26 -6.73
CA PHE A 20 11.35 -1.01 -6.65
C PHE A 20 11.45 -2.38 -7.35
N TYR A 21 11.89 -2.41 -8.61
CA TYR A 21 12.01 -3.65 -9.36
C TYR A 21 13.13 -4.57 -8.85
N ASP A 22 14.26 -4.01 -8.42
CA ASP A 22 15.34 -4.77 -7.76
C ASP A 22 14.82 -5.48 -6.49
N GLY A 23 13.92 -4.83 -5.74
CA GLY A 23 13.26 -5.41 -4.57
C GLY A 23 12.41 -6.63 -4.93
N LEU A 24 11.63 -6.55 -6.03
CA LEU A 24 10.82 -7.67 -6.52
C LEU A 24 11.70 -8.82 -7.03
N ASP A 25 12.77 -8.51 -7.77
CA ASP A 25 13.74 -9.50 -8.24
C ASP A 25 14.41 -10.24 -7.08
N ARG A 26 14.80 -9.52 -6.03
CA ARG A 26 15.54 -10.08 -4.89
C ARG A 26 14.67 -10.88 -3.92
N PHE A 27 13.49 -10.37 -3.59
CA PHE A 27 12.67 -10.92 -2.51
C PHE A 27 11.41 -11.61 -3.00
N THR A 28 10.96 -11.29 -4.21
CA THR A 28 9.74 -11.84 -4.82
C THR A 28 8.53 -11.82 -3.85
N PRO A 29 8.24 -10.67 -3.20
CA PRO A 29 7.18 -10.58 -2.21
C PRO A 29 5.80 -10.61 -2.87
N ASP A 30 4.75 -10.86 -2.08
CA ASP A 30 3.41 -10.48 -2.49
C ASP A 30 3.27 -8.95 -2.42
N LEU A 31 2.72 -8.35 -3.48
CA LEU A 31 2.48 -6.92 -3.58
C LEU A 31 1.01 -6.65 -3.29
N VAL A 32 0.72 -5.87 -2.24
CA VAL A 32 -0.65 -5.47 -1.90
C VAL A 32 -0.82 -3.97 -2.15
N SER A 33 -1.94 -3.58 -2.75
CA SER A 33 -2.20 -2.19 -3.13
C SER A 33 -3.69 -1.83 -3.05
N TRP A 34 -4.00 -0.53 -3.10
CA TRP A 34 -5.33 -0.01 -3.32
C TRP A 34 -5.37 0.75 -4.65
N ASN A 35 -6.01 0.20 -5.68
CA ASN A 35 -6.00 0.73 -7.05
C ASN A 35 -4.61 0.70 -7.73
N GLY A 36 -3.72 -0.20 -7.28
CA GLY A 36 -2.38 -0.35 -7.86
C GLY A 36 -2.39 -0.79 -9.32
N SER A 37 -3.38 -1.58 -9.73
CA SER A 37 -3.52 -2.02 -11.12
C SER A 37 -4.01 -0.89 -12.03
N GLY A 38 -4.83 0.00 -11.48
CA GLY A 38 -5.43 1.11 -12.21
C GLY A 38 -4.55 2.35 -12.30
N PHE A 39 -3.53 2.48 -11.44
CA PHE A 39 -2.70 3.67 -11.37
C PHE A 39 -1.21 3.37 -11.14
N ASP A 40 -0.83 2.84 -9.96
CA ASP A 40 0.57 2.77 -9.52
C ASP A 40 1.46 1.94 -10.46
N LEU A 41 1.04 0.71 -10.78
CA LEU A 41 1.81 -0.19 -11.63
C LEU A 41 1.90 0.31 -13.08
N PRO A 42 0.81 0.76 -13.74
CA PRO A 42 0.92 1.41 -15.05
C PRO A 42 1.92 2.57 -15.09
N VAL A 43 1.92 3.43 -14.05
CA VAL A 43 2.91 4.52 -13.96
C VAL A 43 4.32 3.93 -13.90
N LEU A 44 4.58 2.98 -13.01
CA LEU A 44 5.89 2.33 -12.89
C LEU A 44 6.34 1.63 -14.19
N HIS A 45 5.42 1.00 -14.95
CA HIS A 45 5.72 0.40 -16.25
C HIS A 45 6.29 1.44 -17.21
N TYR A 46 5.58 2.56 -17.38
CA TYR A 46 6.01 3.61 -18.32
C TYR A 46 7.29 4.29 -17.86
N ARG A 47 7.48 4.49 -16.55
CA ARG A 47 8.71 5.09 -16.03
C ARG A 47 9.91 4.14 -16.15
N ALA A 48 9.72 2.84 -15.96
CA ALA A 48 10.77 1.85 -16.23
C ALA A 48 11.15 1.78 -17.71
N LEU A 49 10.17 1.82 -18.61
CA LEU A 49 10.41 1.90 -20.05
C LEU A 49 11.23 3.14 -20.43
N ALA A 50 10.83 4.32 -19.93
CA ALA A 50 11.51 5.59 -20.20
C ALA A 50 12.97 5.58 -19.71
N HIS A 51 13.23 4.96 -18.54
CA HIS A 51 14.55 4.89 -17.92
C HIS A 51 15.36 3.62 -18.30
N ARG A 52 14.84 2.78 -19.19
CA ARG A 52 15.48 1.52 -19.64
C ARG A 52 15.80 0.55 -18.49
N ILE A 53 14.90 0.47 -17.52
CA ILE A 53 15.04 -0.38 -16.33
C ILE A 53 14.51 -1.78 -16.64
N GLN A 54 15.28 -2.80 -16.27
CA GLN A 54 14.86 -4.20 -16.39
C GLN A 54 14.05 -4.62 -15.16
N ALA A 55 13.07 -5.50 -15.38
CA ALA A 55 12.21 -6.04 -14.33
C ALA A 55 11.82 -7.50 -14.61
N PRO A 56 12.78 -8.42 -14.81
CA PRO A 56 12.51 -9.77 -15.29
C PRO A 56 11.59 -10.56 -14.36
N ARG A 57 11.78 -10.51 -13.03
CA ARG A 57 10.91 -11.24 -12.09
C ARG A 57 9.49 -10.70 -12.08
N TYR A 58 9.33 -9.39 -12.28
CA TYR A 58 8.02 -8.75 -12.35
C TYR A 58 7.22 -9.22 -13.56
N TRP A 59 7.89 -9.33 -14.73
CA TRP A 59 7.28 -9.73 -16.00
C TRP A 59 7.23 -11.26 -16.21
N GLU A 60 7.72 -12.05 -15.28
CA GLU A 60 7.68 -13.51 -15.37
C GLU A 60 6.24 -14.04 -15.27
N THR A 61 5.85 -14.87 -16.24
CA THR A 61 4.50 -15.42 -16.39
C THR A 61 4.47 -16.95 -16.50
N GLY A 62 5.60 -17.62 -16.29
CA GLY A 62 5.74 -19.08 -16.41
C GLY A 62 6.74 -19.54 -17.47
N ASP A 63 7.40 -18.62 -18.19
CA ASP A 63 8.30 -18.91 -19.31
C ASP A 63 9.66 -19.37 -18.80
N GLY A 64 10.25 -18.65 -17.84
CA GLY A 64 11.50 -19.01 -17.18
C GLY A 64 11.27 -19.81 -15.89
N ASP A 65 10.17 -19.51 -15.18
CA ASP A 65 9.84 -20.11 -13.90
C ASP A 65 8.35 -20.51 -13.84
N GLN A 66 8.07 -21.81 -13.98
CA GLN A 66 6.70 -22.34 -14.02
C GLN A 66 5.87 -22.01 -12.78
N SER A 67 6.49 -21.68 -11.64
CA SER A 67 5.75 -21.27 -10.44
C SER A 67 4.95 -19.96 -10.62
N PHE A 68 5.29 -19.17 -11.64
CA PHE A 68 4.60 -17.92 -11.99
C PHE A 68 3.40 -18.11 -12.93
N ARG A 69 3.22 -19.32 -13.48
CA ARG A 69 2.15 -19.60 -14.44
C ARG A 69 0.75 -19.29 -13.89
N TRP A 70 0.54 -19.57 -12.60
CA TRP A 70 -0.75 -19.40 -11.91
C TRP A 70 -0.65 -18.46 -10.70
N ASN A 71 0.50 -17.78 -10.53
CA ASN A 71 0.68 -16.77 -9.50
C ASN A 71 1.81 -15.80 -9.88
N ASN A 72 1.48 -14.73 -10.61
CA ASN A 72 2.40 -13.70 -11.10
C ASN A 72 1.85 -12.29 -10.80
N TYR A 73 2.66 -11.25 -11.02
CA TYR A 73 2.31 -9.86 -10.71
C TYR A 73 1.36 -9.19 -11.72
N LEU A 74 1.16 -9.78 -12.90
CA LEU A 74 0.43 -9.14 -14.01
C LEU A 74 -1.03 -9.59 -14.09
N SER A 75 -1.28 -10.84 -13.70
CA SER A 75 -2.59 -11.47 -13.85
C SER A 75 -3.50 -11.03 -12.72
N ARG A 76 -4.54 -10.27 -13.08
CA ARG A 76 -5.55 -9.69 -12.18
C ARG A 76 -6.20 -10.67 -11.19
N PHE A 77 -6.26 -11.96 -11.53
CA PHE A 77 -6.92 -12.99 -10.71
C PHE A 77 -5.95 -13.84 -9.87
N HIS A 78 -4.67 -13.46 -9.84
CA HIS A 78 -3.66 -14.10 -9.02
C HIS A 78 -3.45 -13.30 -7.72
N TRP A 79 -2.74 -13.89 -6.75
CA TRP A 79 -2.59 -13.31 -5.40
C TRP A 79 -1.24 -12.62 -5.19
N ARG A 80 -0.26 -12.86 -6.07
CA ARG A 80 1.08 -12.26 -5.98
C ARG A 80 1.05 -10.74 -6.13
N HIS A 81 0.14 -10.21 -6.95
CA HIS A 81 -0.29 -8.82 -6.84
C HIS A 81 -1.76 -8.81 -6.45
N LEU A 82 -2.04 -8.32 -5.25
CA LEU A 82 -3.38 -8.16 -4.70
C LEU A 82 -3.76 -6.68 -4.73
N ASP A 83 -4.57 -6.28 -5.70
CA ASP A 83 -5.28 -5.00 -5.67
C ASP A 83 -6.57 -5.15 -4.87
N LEU A 84 -6.57 -4.67 -3.63
CA LEU A 84 -7.68 -4.84 -2.70
C LEU A 84 -8.95 -4.16 -3.20
N MET A 85 -8.83 -2.98 -3.81
CA MET A 85 -9.98 -2.25 -4.33
C MET A 85 -10.67 -3.09 -5.41
N ASP A 86 -9.88 -3.66 -6.30
CA ASP A 86 -10.37 -4.43 -7.43
C ASP A 86 -11.04 -5.74 -7.01
N VAL A 87 -10.42 -6.46 -6.06
CA VAL A 87 -10.96 -7.71 -5.52
C VAL A 87 -12.24 -7.45 -4.72
N LEU A 88 -12.25 -6.44 -3.84
CA LEU A 88 -13.43 -6.09 -3.02
C LEU A 88 -14.58 -5.55 -3.87
N ALA A 89 -14.30 -4.84 -4.96
CA ALA A 89 -15.29 -4.40 -5.93
C ALA A 89 -15.81 -5.54 -6.83
N ALA A 90 -15.41 -6.79 -6.57
CA ALA A 90 -15.72 -7.95 -7.40
C ALA A 90 -15.42 -7.70 -8.88
N TYR A 91 -14.31 -7.01 -9.15
CA TYR A 91 -13.84 -6.64 -10.49
C TYR A 91 -14.77 -5.70 -11.27
N GLN A 92 -15.75 -5.08 -10.60
CA GLN A 92 -16.69 -4.13 -11.19
C GLN A 92 -16.28 -2.69 -10.88
N ALA A 93 -15.85 -1.95 -11.90
CA ALA A 93 -15.38 -0.56 -11.73
C ALA A 93 -16.41 0.36 -11.03
N ARG A 94 -17.71 0.13 -11.25
CA ARG A 94 -18.81 0.89 -10.61
C ARG A 94 -18.93 0.64 -9.10
N ALA A 95 -18.34 -0.43 -8.58
CA ALA A 95 -18.35 -0.80 -7.17
C ALA A 95 -17.06 -0.39 -6.44
N ASN A 96 -16.13 0.30 -7.12
CA ASN A 96 -14.93 0.82 -6.50
C ASN A 96 -15.26 1.84 -5.41
N ALA A 97 -14.52 1.80 -4.31
CA ALA A 97 -14.63 2.74 -3.21
C ALA A 97 -13.28 3.42 -2.94
N LYS A 98 -13.30 4.58 -2.28
CA LYS A 98 -12.08 5.25 -1.84
C LYS A 98 -11.49 4.50 -0.63
N LEU A 99 -10.17 4.38 -0.57
CA LEU A 99 -9.46 3.74 0.56
C LEU A 99 -9.91 4.31 1.90
N ASP A 100 -9.96 5.65 1.99
CA ASP A 100 -10.42 6.39 3.16
C ASP A 100 -11.78 5.90 3.68
N GLN A 101 -12.77 5.77 2.79
CA GLN A 101 -14.12 5.34 3.17
C GLN A 101 -14.14 3.90 3.69
N VAL A 102 -13.35 3.01 3.07
CA VAL A 102 -13.27 1.60 3.48
C VAL A 102 -12.49 1.44 4.79
N ALA A 103 -11.44 2.24 4.99
CA ALA A 103 -10.69 2.29 6.23
C ALA A 103 -11.59 2.73 7.40
N VAL A 104 -12.33 3.84 7.22
CA VAL A 104 -13.29 4.33 8.22
C VAL A 104 -14.40 3.31 8.49
N LEU A 105 -14.95 2.68 7.44
CA LEU A 105 -15.93 1.59 7.57
C LEU A 105 -15.40 0.44 8.45
N CYS A 106 -14.09 0.16 8.38
CA CYS A 106 -13.43 -0.89 9.16
C CYS A 106 -13.00 -0.43 10.57
N GLY A 107 -13.30 0.82 10.97
CA GLY A 107 -12.91 1.40 12.26
C GLY A 107 -11.46 1.89 12.33
N PHE A 108 -10.85 2.21 11.18
CA PHE A 108 -9.50 2.78 11.09
C PHE A 108 -9.57 4.29 10.81
N PRO A 109 -8.51 5.07 11.12
CA PRO A 109 -8.50 6.53 10.97
C PRO A 109 -8.89 7.08 9.60
N GLY A 110 -8.63 6.33 8.53
CA GLY A 110 -8.77 6.85 7.18
C GLY A 110 -7.72 7.92 6.89
N LYS A 111 -8.08 8.88 6.04
CA LYS A 111 -7.20 9.94 5.55
C LYS A 111 -7.02 11.02 6.61
N LEU A 112 -5.78 11.30 6.98
CA LEU A 112 -5.41 12.40 7.88
C LEU A 112 -4.67 13.49 7.10
N GLY A 113 -5.18 14.72 7.19
CA GLY A 113 -4.53 15.90 6.62
C GLY A 113 -4.72 16.08 5.11
N MET A 114 -3.78 15.58 4.30
CA MET A 114 -3.63 15.95 2.89
C MET A 114 -4.62 15.21 1.98
N ASP A 115 -5.16 15.89 0.96
CA ASP A 115 -5.91 15.25 -0.12
C ASP A 115 -5.01 14.97 -1.33
N GLY A 116 -5.27 13.88 -2.07
CA GLY A 116 -4.46 13.49 -3.23
C GLY A 116 -4.45 14.56 -4.34
N SER A 117 -5.51 15.37 -4.42
CA SER A 117 -5.57 16.52 -5.32
C SER A 117 -4.52 17.59 -5.02
N LYS A 118 -3.99 17.66 -3.79
CA LYS A 118 -3.01 18.65 -3.37
C LYS A 118 -1.57 18.21 -3.56
N VAL A 119 -1.31 16.96 -3.97
CA VAL A 119 0.04 16.41 -4.11
C VAL A 119 0.88 17.24 -5.08
N PHE A 120 0.31 17.63 -6.22
CA PHE A 120 1.04 18.39 -7.23
C PHE A 120 1.40 19.80 -6.75
N ASP A 121 0.45 20.52 -6.16
CA ASP A 121 0.68 21.85 -5.61
C ASP A 121 1.72 21.80 -4.48
N THR A 122 1.59 20.83 -3.57
CA THR A 122 2.53 20.61 -2.46
C THR A 122 3.94 20.31 -2.98
N TRP A 123 4.06 19.56 -4.08
CA TRP A 123 5.35 19.26 -4.70
C TRP A 123 6.00 20.52 -5.28
N LEU A 124 5.23 21.38 -5.97
CA LEU A 124 5.72 22.66 -6.50
C LEU A 124 6.21 23.60 -5.39
N GLU A 125 5.62 23.51 -4.21
CA GLU A 125 6.01 24.25 -3.01
C GLU A 125 7.23 23.62 -2.28
N GLY A 126 7.77 22.51 -2.78
CA GLY A 126 8.90 21.80 -2.16
C GLY A 126 8.53 20.89 -0.99
N GLY A 127 7.23 20.60 -0.80
CA GLY A 127 6.67 19.83 0.31
C GLY A 127 6.81 18.30 0.18
N ILE A 128 7.94 17.79 -0.32
CA ILE A 128 8.14 16.34 -0.50
C ILE A 128 8.04 15.55 0.82
N GLY A 129 8.47 16.13 1.95
CA GLY A 129 8.32 15.51 3.26
C GLY A 129 6.86 15.19 3.58
N ALA A 130 5.98 16.18 3.44
CA ALA A 130 4.55 16.02 3.69
C ALA A 130 3.88 15.01 2.73
N ILE A 131 4.32 14.97 1.47
CA ILE A 131 3.83 13.97 0.50
C ILE A 131 4.22 12.56 0.93
N ARG A 132 5.46 12.37 1.41
CA ARG A 132 5.94 11.07 1.89
C ARG A 132 5.21 10.63 3.14
N ASP A 133 5.04 11.52 4.11
CA ASP A 133 4.29 11.25 5.35
C ASP A 133 2.85 10.83 5.02
N TYR A 134 2.21 11.54 4.09
CA TYR A 134 0.88 11.19 3.57
C TYR A 134 0.86 9.80 2.92
N CYS A 135 1.80 9.50 2.02
CA CYS A 135 1.88 8.18 1.38
C CYS A 135 2.08 7.06 2.41
N GLU A 136 2.86 7.29 3.47
CA GLU A 136 3.02 6.33 4.55
C GLU A 136 1.69 6.06 5.29
N THR A 137 0.86 7.10 5.53
CA THR A 137 -0.48 6.90 6.11
C THR A 137 -1.45 6.14 5.19
N ASP A 138 -1.39 6.35 3.88
CA ASP A 138 -2.18 5.59 2.90
C ASP A 138 -1.76 4.11 2.88
N VAL A 139 -0.46 3.82 2.99
CA VAL A 139 0.06 2.45 3.12
C VAL A 139 -0.39 1.80 4.42
N ILE A 140 -0.39 2.53 5.54
CA ILE A 140 -0.92 2.03 6.82
C ILE A 140 -2.40 1.65 6.68
N ASN A 141 -3.24 2.52 6.10
CA ASN A 141 -4.64 2.22 5.83
C ASN A 141 -4.80 0.98 4.93
N THR A 142 -4.02 0.88 3.86
CA THR A 142 -4.02 -0.28 2.94
C THR A 142 -3.67 -1.56 3.68
N TYR A 143 -2.65 -1.54 4.56
CA TYR A 143 -2.25 -2.70 5.35
C TYR A 143 -3.31 -3.12 6.36
N LEU A 144 -4.00 -2.17 7.00
CA LEU A 144 -5.07 -2.49 7.96
C LEU A 144 -6.30 -3.10 7.27
N VAL A 145 -6.69 -2.56 6.12
CA VAL A 145 -7.75 -3.16 5.31
C VAL A 145 -7.32 -4.54 4.78
N TYR A 146 -6.06 -4.72 4.43
CA TYR A 146 -5.49 -6.03 4.07
C TYR A 146 -5.64 -7.05 5.23
N LEU A 147 -5.25 -6.68 6.46
CA LEU A 147 -5.40 -7.56 7.62
C LEU A 147 -6.88 -7.94 7.85
N ARG A 148 -7.80 -6.97 7.72
CA ARG A 148 -9.24 -7.23 7.82
C ARG A 148 -9.73 -8.16 6.71
N PHE A 149 -9.21 -8.02 5.50
CA PHE A 149 -9.50 -8.88 4.37
C PHE A 149 -8.99 -10.32 4.58
N GLU A 150 -7.78 -10.48 5.10
CA GLU A 150 -7.22 -11.80 5.42
C GLU A 150 -7.99 -12.49 6.56
N LEU A 151 -8.46 -11.74 7.57
CA LEU A 151 -9.39 -12.24 8.58
C LEU A 151 -10.70 -12.72 7.94
N MET A 152 -11.31 -11.91 7.05
CA MET A 152 -12.54 -12.27 6.33
C MET A 152 -12.38 -13.56 5.50
N ARG A 153 -11.18 -13.81 4.97
CA ARG A 153 -10.84 -15.01 4.19
C ARG A 153 -10.50 -16.23 5.05
N GLY A 154 -10.42 -16.08 6.38
CA GLY A 154 -9.97 -17.13 7.29
C GLY A 154 -8.48 -17.46 7.16
N LYS A 155 -7.69 -16.54 6.60
CA LYS A 155 -6.22 -16.65 6.53
C LYS A 155 -5.55 -16.20 7.82
N LEU A 156 -6.19 -15.29 8.54
CA LEU A 156 -5.91 -14.96 9.92
C LEU A 156 -7.12 -15.36 10.77
N ASN A 157 -6.85 -15.89 11.96
CA ASN A 157 -7.87 -15.98 13.01
C ASN A 157 -7.95 -14.64 13.80
N PRO A 158 -8.94 -14.46 14.70
CA PRO A 158 -9.08 -13.21 15.47
C PRO A 158 -7.83 -12.83 16.28
N ASP A 159 -7.18 -13.78 16.95
CA ASP A 159 -6.00 -13.52 17.77
C ASP A 159 -4.79 -13.11 16.91
N GLU A 160 -4.60 -13.75 15.75
CA GLU A 160 -3.54 -13.42 14.79
C GLU A 160 -3.76 -12.02 14.18
N HIS A 161 -5.01 -11.70 13.83
CA HIS A 161 -5.39 -10.38 13.35
C HIS A 161 -5.07 -9.30 14.41
N ASP A 162 -5.53 -9.50 15.65
CA ASP A 162 -5.35 -8.51 16.71
C ASP A 162 -3.87 -8.36 17.09
N SER A 163 -3.11 -9.45 17.08
CA SER A 163 -1.66 -9.43 17.25
C SER A 163 -0.96 -8.61 16.16
N ALA A 164 -1.31 -8.80 14.89
CA ALA A 164 -0.74 -8.05 13.77
C ALA A 164 -1.07 -6.55 13.86
N VAL A 165 -2.31 -6.19 14.20
CA VAL A 165 -2.73 -4.80 14.41
C VAL A 165 -1.97 -4.17 15.57
N ASN A 166 -1.81 -4.87 16.69
CA ASN A 166 -1.08 -4.37 17.85
C ASN A 166 0.42 -4.20 17.54
N MET A 167 1.01 -5.10 16.76
CA MET A 167 2.40 -4.99 16.32
C MET A 167 2.62 -3.74 15.45
N LEU A 168 1.66 -3.39 14.59
CA LEU A 168 1.69 -2.13 13.84
C LEU A 168 1.59 -0.92 14.78
N LYS A 169 0.62 -0.91 15.70
CA LYS A 169 0.50 0.20 16.66
C LYS A 169 1.77 0.40 17.47
N GLN A 170 2.38 -0.69 17.95
CA GLN A 170 3.64 -0.61 18.68
C GLN A 170 4.76 -0.05 17.80
N TYR A 171 4.91 -0.56 16.57
CA TYR A 171 5.92 -0.05 15.63
C TYR A 171 5.75 1.45 15.37
N LEU A 172 4.52 1.93 15.15
CA LEU A 172 4.25 3.35 14.91
C LEU A 172 4.61 4.23 16.13
N ARG A 173 4.39 3.72 17.35
CA ARG A 173 4.82 4.39 18.60
C ARG A 173 6.34 4.43 18.73
N ASP A 174 7.00 3.32 18.42
CA ASP A 174 8.46 3.20 18.57
C ASP A 174 9.22 4.06 17.55
N GLU A 175 8.68 4.24 16.34
CA GLU A 175 9.25 5.12 15.31
C GLU A 175 9.12 6.62 15.63
N ASP A 176 8.17 7.00 16.50
CA ASP A 176 7.97 8.35 17.04
C ASP A 176 7.97 9.48 15.99
N LYS A 177 7.44 9.21 14.80
CA LYS A 177 7.28 10.22 13.74
C LYS A 177 6.01 11.03 13.96
N PRO A 178 6.00 12.36 13.70
CA PRO A 178 4.83 13.20 13.96
C PRO A 178 3.52 12.71 13.31
N HIS A 179 3.56 12.31 12.04
CA HIS A 179 2.37 11.79 11.34
C HIS A 179 1.91 10.43 11.86
N PHE A 180 2.80 9.62 12.43
CA PHE A 180 2.44 8.35 13.06
C PHE A 180 1.74 8.56 14.40
N ILE A 181 2.22 9.52 15.21
CA ILE A 181 1.56 9.89 16.46
C ILE A 181 0.18 10.49 16.17
N GLU A 182 0.07 11.41 15.21
CA GLU A 182 -1.22 11.96 14.78
C GLU A 182 -2.18 10.85 14.31
N TYR A 183 -1.66 9.85 13.58
CA TYR A 183 -2.43 8.70 13.14
C TYR A 183 -2.95 7.84 14.29
N LEU A 184 -2.10 7.56 15.28
CA LEU A 184 -2.49 6.81 16.48
C LEU A 184 -3.53 7.56 17.32
N ASP A 185 -3.36 8.87 17.52
CA ASP A 185 -4.30 9.72 18.25
C ASP A 185 -5.68 9.74 17.59
N ALA A 186 -5.72 9.85 16.25
CA ALA A 186 -6.96 9.76 15.50
C ALA A 186 -7.63 8.39 15.65
N TRP A 187 -6.82 7.32 15.69
CA TRP A 187 -7.33 5.97 15.87
C TRP A 187 -7.97 5.75 17.24
N GLU A 188 -7.31 6.21 18.30
CA GLU A 188 -7.82 6.08 19.67
C GLU A 188 -9.14 6.84 19.85
N LYS A 189 -9.26 8.04 19.25
CA LYS A 189 -10.50 8.83 19.25
C LYS A 189 -11.67 8.14 18.55
N MET A 190 -11.41 7.33 17.51
CA MET A 190 -12.47 6.55 16.85
C MET A 190 -12.90 5.34 17.68
N GLY A 191 -11.95 4.65 18.32
CA GLY A 191 -12.23 3.50 19.20
C GLY A 191 -13.11 3.88 20.40
N GLY A 192 -12.95 5.10 20.93
CA GLY A 192 -13.80 5.63 21.99
C GLY A 192 -15.26 5.91 21.60
N LYS A 193 -15.57 5.99 20.29
CA LYS A 193 -16.93 6.28 19.78
C LYS A 193 -17.72 5.03 19.35
N ALA A 194 -17.07 3.87 19.26
CA ALA A 194 -17.73 2.61 18.90
C ALA A 194 -18.40 1.91 20.11
N GLY A 195 -18.35 2.55 21.30
CA GLY A 195 -18.88 2.03 22.57
C GLY A 195 -20.06 2.82 23.15
N GLU A 196 -20.67 3.75 22.40
CA GLU A 196 -21.93 4.43 22.73
C GLU A 196 -23.02 4.06 21.72
#